data_AF-A0A6J5DFQ5-F1
#
_entry.id   AF-A0A6J5DFQ5-F1
#
_cell.length_a   1.000
_cell.length_b   1.000
_cell.length_c   1.000
_cell.angle_alpha   90.00
_cell.angle_beta   90.00
_cell.angle_gamma   90.00
#
_symmetry.space_group_name_H-M   'P 1'
#
loop_
_entity.id
_entity.type
_entity.pdbx_description
1 polymer ?
#
loop_
_entity_poly.entity_id
_entity_poly.type
_entity_poly.pdbx_seq_one_letter_code
_entity_poly.pdbx_strand_id
1 'polypeptide(L)'
;MEAGLTDRHYFGASQFDGTLAYRQGIGGLGATPDPYPVGPTYRYHMAVLDANLSVPFAVAKQNFRYVMTVHGQFTSDTLFYLDDLTIGSRYTVRGFDGETMLAAEKGFYWRNELQWPILQTGQTLYAGIDYGQVFGPNTAFLAGTQLAGAVIGMRGGIPAKFVGVSYDLFAGRPLYKPAGFPTARVTVGVAVTARF
;
A
#
# COMPACT_ATOMS: atom_id res chain seq x y z
N MET A 1 -0.15 -2.56 -22.26
CA MET A 1 0.43 -1.24 -22.60
C MET A 1 0.22 -0.32 -21.41
N GLU A 2 1.16 0.57 -21.13
CA GLU A 2 1.04 1.57 -20.06
C GLU A 2 1.57 2.91 -20.57
N ALA A 3 0.87 3.99 -20.23
CA ALA A 3 1.32 5.36 -20.43
C ALA A 3 1.06 6.13 -19.12
N GLY A 4 2.01 6.93 -18.64
CA GLY A 4 1.85 7.62 -17.37
C GLY A 4 2.58 8.95 -17.30
N LEU A 5 2.10 9.79 -16.39
CA LEU A 5 2.72 11.04 -15.98
C LEU A 5 3.19 10.89 -14.53
N THR A 6 4.45 11.23 -14.29
CA THR A 6 5.03 11.28 -12.94
C THR A 6 5.52 12.69 -12.66
N ASP A 7 5.21 13.20 -11.48
CA ASP A 7 5.71 14.47 -10.97
C ASP A 7 6.35 14.26 -9.59
N ARG A 8 7.48 14.93 -9.38
CA ARG A 8 8.13 15.03 -8.07
C ARG A 8 8.33 16.49 -7.76
N HIS A 9 7.73 16.93 -6.66
CA HIS A 9 7.80 18.32 -6.24
C HIS A 9 8.31 18.47 -4.82
N TYR A 10 9.17 19.47 -4.61
CA TYR A 10 9.72 19.81 -3.31
C TYR A 10 9.15 21.13 -2.82
N PHE A 11 8.58 21.13 -1.61
CA PHE A 11 8.07 22.33 -0.95
C PHE A 11 8.85 22.55 0.34
N GLY A 12 9.97 23.28 0.24
CA GLY A 12 10.95 23.38 1.31
C GLY A 12 11.59 22.01 1.59
N ALA A 13 11.50 21.53 2.83
CA ALA A 13 11.98 20.20 3.22
C ALA A 13 10.97 19.07 2.94
N SER A 14 9.75 19.41 2.52
CA SER A 14 8.72 18.44 2.17
C SER A 14 8.89 17.95 0.74
N GLN A 15 8.55 16.68 0.50
CA GLN A 15 8.61 16.05 -0.82
C GLN A 15 7.25 15.43 -1.13
N PHE A 16 6.77 15.68 -2.34
CA PHE A 16 5.61 15.03 -2.93
C PHE A 16 6.05 14.28 -4.20
N ASP A 17 5.54 13.06 -4.35
CA ASP A 17 5.68 12.22 -5.52
C ASP A 17 4.28 11.80 -5.97
N GLY A 18 3.95 12.02 -7.24
CA GLY A 18 2.67 11.61 -7.81
C GLY A 18 2.88 10.92 -9.15
N THR A 19 2.17 9.82 -9.39
CA THR A 19 2.08 9.16 -10.69
C THR A 19 0.62 8.91 -11.03
N LEU A 20 0.22 9.31 -12.23
CA LEU A 20 -1.04 8.94 -12.85
C LEU A 20 -0.74 8.13 -14.11
N ALA A 21 -1.15 6.87 -14.12
CA ALA A 21 -0.92 5.96 -15.22
C ALA A 21 -2.24 5.46 -15.81
N TYR A 22 -2.27 5.30 -17.12
CA TYR A 22 -3.28 4.58 -17.86
C TYR A 22 -2.71 3.24 -18.33
N ARG A 23 -3.33 2.15 -17.92
CA ARG A 23 -3.00 0.78 -18.28
C ARG A 23 -4.07 0.21 -19.18
N GLN A 24 -3.63 -0.51 -20.21
CA GLN A 24 -4.50 -1.20 -21.13
C GLN A 24 -3.99 -2.61 -21.44
N GLY A 25 -4.84 -3.60 -21.27
CA GLY A 25 -4.62 -4.96 -21.75
C GLY A 25 -4.73 -5.01 -23.28
N ILE A 26 -3.75 -5.60 -23.96
CA ILE A 26 -3.70 -5.65 -25.44
C ILE A 26 -3.58 -7.09 -25.95
N GLY A 27 -4.11 -7.35 -27.13
CA GLY A 27 -4.07 -8.67 -27.80
C GLY A 27 -2.80 -8.97 -28.59
N GLY A 28 -1.67 -8.36 -28.22
CA GLY A 28 -0.40 -8.54 -28.93
C GLY A 28 0.39 -9.76 -28.46
N LEU A 29 1.43 -10.15 -29.20
CA LEU A 29 2.46 -11.12 -28.77
C LEU A 29 1.92 -12.50 -28.35
N GLY A 30 0.83 -12.96 -28.95
CA GLY A 30 0.22 -14.26 -28.61
C GLY A 30 -0.62 -14.24 -27.33
N ALA A 31 -1.05 -13.06 -26.87
CA ALA A 31 -1.91 -12.92 -25.70
C ALA A 31 -3.20 -13.73 -25.84
N THR A 32 -3.51 -14.52 -24.80
CA THR A 32 -4.73 -15.31 -24.70
C THR A 32 -5.96 -14.40 -24.85
N PRO A 33 -6.98 -14.82 -25.63
CA PRO A 33 -8.26 -14.11 -25.70
C PRO A 33 -9.05 -14.31 -24.40
N ASP A 34 -10.07 -13.48 -24.22
CA ASP A 34 -10.98 -13.64 -23.09
C ASP A 34 -11.71 -14.99 -23.20
N PRO A 35 -11.82 -15.75 -22.10
CA PRO A 35 -12.46 -17.07 -22.11
C PRO A 35 -13.98 -17.00 -22.28
N TYR A 36 -14.59 -15.83 -22.04
CA TYR A 36 -16.03 -15.62 -22.12
C TYR A 36 -16.36 -14.31 -22.88
N PRO A 37 -17.48 -14.24 -23.61
CA PRO A 37 -17.89 -13.02 -24.33
C PRO A 37 -18.29 -11.85 -23.41
N VAL A 38 -18.71 -12.16 -22.19
CA VAL A 38 -19.13 -11.19 -21.16
C VAL A 38 -18.53 -11.63 -19.83
N GLY A 39 -17.91 -10.70 -19.10
CA GLY A 39 -17.30 -10.95 -17.81
C GLY A 39 -15.90 -10.36 -17.70
N PRO A 40 -15.03 -10.94 -16.85
CA PRO A 40 -13.64 -10.55 -16.72
C PRO A 40 -12.90 -10.50 -18.06
N THR A 41 -12.11 -9.44 -18.28
CA THR A 41 -11.37 -9.24 -19.53
C THR A 41 -9.87 -9.02 -19.30
N TYR A 42 -9.05 -9.63 -20.15
CA TYR A 42 -7.62 -9.33 -20.30
C TYR A 42 -7.36 -8.12 -21.20
N ARG A 43 -8.41 -7.47 -21.71
CA ARG A 43 -8.38 -6.27 -22.56
C ARG A 43 -8.93 -5.06 -21.82
N TYR A 44 -8.65 -5.00 -20.52
CA TYR A 44 -9.12 -3.93 -19.63
C TYR A 44 -8.49 -2.57 -19.97
N HIS A 45 -9.12 -1.53 -19.45
CA HIS A 45 -8.68 -0.14 -19.43
C HIS A 45 -8.74 0.38 -18.00
N MET A 46 -7.64 0.92 -17.50
CA MET A 46 -7.50 1.21 -16.08
C MET A 46 -6.70 2.49 -15.87
N ALA A 47 -7.19 3.36 -15.00
CA ALA A 47 -6.41 4.46 -14.44
C ALA A 47 -5.87 4.05 -13.07
N VAL A 48 -4.57 4.28 -12.85
CA VAL A 48 -3.87 4.01 -11.59
C VAL A 48 -3.27 5.31 -11.08
N LEU A 49 -3.53 5.61 -9.82
CA LEU A 49 -2.98 6.76 -9.11
C LEU A 49 -2.08 6.26 -7.98
N ASP A 50 -0.85 6.72 -7.96
CA ASP A 50 0.08 6.57 -6.85
C ASP A 50 0.48 7.95 -6.35
N ALA A 51 0.41 8.19 -5.05
CA ALA A 51 0.89 9.43 -4.45
C ALA A 51 1.60 9.17 -3.12
N ASN A 52 2.74 9.84 -2.92
CA ASN A 52 3.49 9.83 -1.68
C ASN A 52 3.80 11.26 -1.24
N LEU A 53 3.59 11.56 0.03
CA LEU A 53 3.91 12.84 0.65
C LEU A 53 4.76 12.59 1.89
N SER A 54 5.90 13.26 1.98
CA SER A 54 6.82 13.22 3.11
C SER A 54 7.04 14.63 3.65
N VAL A 55 6.57 14.90 4.86
CA VAL A 55 6.66 16.20 5.53
C VAL A 55 7.50 16.07 6.80
N PRO A 56 8.76 16.56 6.80
CA PRO A 56 9.52 16.67 8.04
C PRO A 56 9.06 17.89 8.84
N PHE A 57 8.98 17.75 10.16
CA PHE A 57 8.65 18.84 11.07
C PHE A 57 9.33 18.62 12.43
N ALA A 58 9.38 19.66 13.26
CA ALA A 58 9.94 19.58 14.60
C ALA A 58 8.91 20.00 15.64
N VAL A 59 8.87 19.29 16.76
CA VAL A 59 8.11 19.67 17.96
C VAL A 59 9.11 19.83 19.08
N ALA A 60 9.24 21.06 19.59
CA ALA A 60 10.31 21.45 20.51
C ALA A 60 11.71 21.12 19.95
N LYS A 61 12.43 20.17 20.56
CA LYS A 61 13.78 19.74 20.15
C LYS A 61 13.78 18.38 19.43
N GLN A 62 12.60 17.83 19.14
CA GLN A 62 12.44 16.51 18.54
C GLN A 62 12.02 16.66 17.08
N ASN A 63 12.69 15.91 16.20
CA ASN A 63 12.35 15.86 14.78
C ASN A 63 11.38 14.72 14.52
N PHE A 64 10.41 14.96 13.66
CA PHE A 64 9.42 14.00 13.20
C PHE A 64 9.30 14.06 11.69
N ARG A 65 8.75 12.99 11.12
CA ARG A 65 8.36 12.95 9.71
C ARG A 65 6.99 12.33 9.58
N TYR A 66 6.08 13.04 8.95
CA TYR A 66 4.81 12.48 8.53
C TYR A 66 4.94 11.97 7.10
N VAL A 67 4.53 10.73 6.88
CA VAL A 67 4.50 10.09 5.56
C VAL A 67 3.07 9.66 5.26
N MET A 68 2.59 10.06 4.09
CA MET A 68 1.32 9.65 3.54
C MET A 68 1.55 8.91 2.22
N THR A 69 0.90 7.77 2.04
CA THR A 69 0.89 7.02 0.77
C THR A 69 -0.55 6.75 0.36
N VAL A 70 -0.91 7.10 -0.87
CA VAL A 70 -2.20 6.80 -1.48
C VAL A 70 -1.94 5.96 -2.72
N HIS A 71 -2.75 4.92 -2.89
CA HIS A 71 -2.82 4.17 -4.14
C HIS A 71 -4.30 3.99 -4.50
N GLY A 72 -4.63 4.21 -5.76
CA GLY A 72 -5.98 4.05 -6.29
C GLY A 72 -5.96 3.38 -7.65
N GLN A 73 -6.93 2.49 -7.85
CA GLN A 73 -7.18 1.82 -9.12
C GLN A 73 -8.63 2.07 -9.54
N PHE A 74 -8.83 2.51 -10.78
CA PHE A 74 -10.14 2.77 -11.34
C PHE A 74 -10.28 2.17 -12.74
N THR A 75 -11.32 1.36 -12.93
CA THR A 75 -11.71 0.81 -14.21
C THR A 75 -13.25 0.68 -14.29
N SER A 76 -13.77 0.64 -15.51
CA SER A 76 -15.16 0.24 -15.77
C SER A 76 -15.27 -1.22 -16.21
N ASP A 77 -14.15 -1.90 -16.44
CA ASP A 77 -14.10 -3.29 -16.86
C ASP A 77 -14.22 -4.23 -15.65
N THR A 78 -14.78 -5.41 -15.88
CA THR A 78 -14.65 -6.50 -14.92
C THR A 78 -13.26 -7.11 -15.08
N LEU A 79 -12.55 -7.32 -13.98
CA LEU A 79 -11.18 -7.81 -14.01
C LEU A 79 -11.10 -9.27 -13.56
N PHE A 80 -10.03 -9.93 -13.99
CA PHE A 80 -9.60 -11.15 -13.33
C PHE A 80 -8.96 -10.79 -11.98
N TYR A 81 -9.06 -11.70 -11.01
CA TYR A 81 -8.49 -11.51 -9.66
C TYR A 81 -7.01 -11.09 -9.66
N LEU A 82 -6.24 -11.49 -10.68
CA LEU A 82 -4.84 -11.11 -10.82
C LEU A 82 -4.64 -9.59 -11.00
N ASP A 83 -5.61 -8.92 -11.60
CA ASP A 83 -5.61 -7.47 -11.86
C ASP A 83 -6.45 -6.70 -10.82
N ASP A 84 -7.08 -7.38 -9.86
CA ASP A 84 -7.85 -6.73 -8.79
C ASP A 84 -6.94 -5.98 -7.81
N LEU A 85 -7.45 -4.84 -7.31
CA LEU A 85 -6.84 -4.17 -6.17
C LEU A 85 -7.13 -4.99 -4.91
N THR A 86 -6.06 -5.37 -4.20
CA THR A 86 -6.16 -6.09 -2.93
C THR A 86 -5.89 -5.20 -1.72
N ILE A 87 -6.72 -5.28 -0.68
CA ILE A 87 -6.51 -4.61 0.61
C ILE A 87 -6.53 -5.60 1.78
N GLY A 88 -5.74 -5.31 2.81
CA GLY A 88 -5.64 -6.12 4.03
C GLY A 88 -4.33 -6.88 4.18
N SER A 89 -3.19 -6.26 3.84
CA SER A 89 -1.87 -6.85 4.02
C SER A 89 -0.86 -5.81 4.53
N ARG A 90 0.36 -6.26 4.85
CA ARG A 90 1.47 -5.35 5.24
C ARG A 90 1.85 -4.30 4.18
N TYR A 91 1.48 -4.53 2.92
CA TYR A 91 1.81 -3.65 1.79
C TYR A 91 0.69 -2.64 1.48
N THR A 92 -0.55 -2.90 1.91
CA THR A 92 -1.71 -2.04 1.68
C THR A 92 -2.26 -1.49 3.00
N VAL A 93 -3.40 -1.97 3.49
CA VAL A 93 -3.94 -1.61 4.81
C VAL A 93 -3.25 -2.47 5.87
N ARG A 94 -2.29 -1.89 6.61
CA ARG A 94 -1.57 -2.60 7.68
C ARG A 94 -2.48 -2.89 8.87
N GLY A 95 -2.04 -3.84 9.70
CA GLY A 95 -2.82 -4.34 10.83
C GLY A 95 -3.58 -5.63 10.54
N PHE A 96 -3.48 -6.13 9.30
CA PHE A 96 -4.01 -7.40 8.84
C PHE A 96 -2.85 -8.36 8.50
N ASP A 97 -3.07 -9.65 8.70
CA ASP A 97 -2.10 -10.73 8.44
C ASP A 97 -1.87 -11.02 6.96
N GLY A 98 -2.82 -10.67 6.09
CA GLY A 98 -2.72 -10.93 4.64
C GLY A 98 -3.16 -12.33 4.21
N GLU A 99 -3.60 -13.17 5.16
CA GLU A 99 -4.16 -14.51 4.87
C GLU A 99 -5.53 -14.42 4.20
N THR A 100 -6.27 -13.34 4.48
CA THR A 100 -7.50 -12.99 3.77
C THR A 100 -7.47 -11.52 3.43
N MET A 101 -7.81 -11.22 2.18
CA MET A 101 -7.81 -9.87 1.62
C MET A 101 -9.15 -9.59 0.95
N LEU A 102 -9.51 -8.31 0.87
CA LEU A 102 -10.60 -7.88 0.00
C LEU A 102 -10.00 -7.52 -1.35
N ALA A 103 -10.54 -8.08 -2.43
CA ALA A 103 -10.08 -7.86 -3.79
C ALA A 103 -11.26 -7.45 -4.67
N ALA A 104 -11.11 -6.36 -5.41
CA ALA A 104 -12.07 -5.98 -6.43
C ALA A 104 -11.41 -5.12 -7.52
N GLU A 105 -12.16 -4.87 -8.57
CA GLU A 105 -11.68 -4.27 -9.81
C GLU A 105 -11.18 -2.84 -9.62
N LYS A 106 -11.78 -2.11 -8.68
CA LYS A 106 -11.45 -0.73 -8.38
C LYS A 106 -11.46 -0.47 -6.88
N GLY A 107 -10.75 0.56 -6.46
CA GLY A 107 -10.66 0.93 -5.06
C GLY A 107 -9.47 1.79 -4.78
N PHE A 108 -9.20 1.97 -3.49
CA PHE A 108 -8.03 2.68 -3.03
C PHE A 108 -7.62 2.21 -1.65
N TYR A 109 -6.37 2.50 -1.29
CA TYR A 109 -5.94 2.54 0.09
C TYR A 109 -5.11 3.80 0.34
N TRP A 110 -5.18 4.27 1.58
CA TRP A 110 -4.47 5.43 2.06
C TRP A 110 -3.83 5.10 3.41
N ARG A 111 -2.53 5.33 3.49
CA ARG A 111 -1.68 4.99 4.62
C ARG A 111 -1.11 6.26 5.22
N ASN A 112 -1.16 6.35 6.54
CA ASN A 112 -0.56 7.43 7.31
C ASN A 112 0.50 6.84 8.24
N GLU A 113 1.67 7.46 8.30
CA GLU A 113 2.75 7.05 9.19
C GLU A 113 3.40 8.30 9.80
N LEU A 114 3.42 8.35 11.13
CA LEU A 114 4.24 9.29 11.88
C LEU A 114 5.52 8.58 12.29
N GLN A 115 6.65 9.13 11.88
CA GLN A 115 7.99 8.63 12.15
C GLN A 115 8.69 9.54 13.16
N TRP A 116 9.32 8.93 14.15
CA TRP A 116 10.15 9.59 15.14
C TRP A 116 11.56 8.99 15.11
N PRO A 117 12.50 9.65 14.41
CA PRO A 117 13.92 9.33 14.52
C PRO A 117 14.40 9.54 15.95
N ILE A 118 14.84 8.46 16.61
CA ILE A 118 15.29 8.52 18.00
C ILE A 118 16.73 9.05 18.04
N LEU A 119 16.87 10.33 18.37
CA LEU A 119 18.18 10.98 18.54
C LEU A 119 19.10 10.70 17.32
N GLN A 120 20.40 10.47 17.56
CA GLN A 120 21.39 10.11 16.55
C GLN A 120 21.68 8.60 16.54
N THR A 121 20.74 7.77 17.02
CA THR A 121 20.94 6.31 17.15
C THR A 121 20.86 5.56 15.82
N GLY A 122 20.37 6.21 14.75
CA GLY A 122 20.03 5.54 13.49
C GLY A 122 18.73 4.73 13.54
N GLN A 123 17.98 4.79 14.66
CA GLN A 123 16.69 4.12 14.84
C GLN A 123 15.53 5.10 14.65
N THR A 124 14.41 4.59 14.17
CA THR A 124 13.16 5.34 13.97
C THR A 124 12.00 4.51 14.48
N LEU A 125 11.28 5.05 15.46
CA LEU A 125 9.96 4.53 15.83
C LEU A 125 8.93 5.07 14.84
N TYR A 126 7.89 4.29 14.59
CA TYR A 126 6.77 4.76 13.79
C TYR A 126 5.44 4.23 14.30
N ALA A 127 4.40 5.02 14.06
CA ALA A 127 3.02 4.63 14.27
C ALA A 127 2.21 5.02 13.04
N GLY A 128 1.21 4.22 12.67
CA GLY A 128 0.43 4.47 11.47
C GLY A 128 -1.03 4.04 11.58
N ILE A 129 -1.86 4.70 10.78
CA ILE A 129 -3.29 4.38 10.60
C ILE A 129 -3.54 4.33 9.11
N ASP A 130 -4.09 3.22 8.66
CA ASP A 130 -4.35 2.95 7.26
C ASP A 130 -5.85 2.67 7.06
N TYR A 131 -6.37 3.08 5.92
CA TYR A 131 -7.73 2.81 5.49
C TYR A 131 -7.73 2.37 4.02
N GLY A 132 -8.62 1.45 3.66
CA GLY A 132 -8.82 1.08 2.27
C GLY A 132 -10.25 0.65 2.00
N GLN A 133 -10.68 0.87 0.76
CA GLN A 133 -11.98 0.46 0.28
C GLN A 133 -11.90 -0.06 -1.16
N VAL A 134 -12.61 -1.15 -1.42
CA VAL A 134 -12.78 -1.74 -2.74
C VAL A 134 -14.22 -1.56 -3.24
N PHE A 135 -14.39 -1.47 -4.55
CA PHE A 135 -15.67 -1.33 -5.23
C PHE A 135 -15.67 -2.15 -6.52
N GLY A 136 -16.86 -2.44 -7.05
CA GLY A 136 -17.01 -3.14 -8.32
C GLY A 136 -17.91 -4.36 -8.21
N PRO A 137 -18.27 -5.00 -9.33
CA PRO A 137 -19.15 -6.17 -9.36
C PRO A 137 -18.70 -7.27 -8.40
N ASN A 138 -17.39 -7.55 -8.32
CA ASN A 138 -16.86 -8.61 -7.46
C ASN A 138 -17.10 -8.36 -5.95
N THR A 139 -17.39 -7.13 -5.54
CA THR A 139 -17.68 -6.82 -4.13
C THR A 139 -18.94 -7.50 -3.59
N ALA A 140 -19.86 -7.93 -4.47
CA ALA A 140 -21.05 -8.69 -4.08
C ALA A 140 -20.73 -10.04 -3.41
N PHE A 141 -19.52 -10.57 -3.63
CA PHE A 141 -19.06 -11.84 -3.07
C PHE A 141 -18.12 -11.67 -1.87
N LEU A 142 -17.86 -10.43 -1.45
CA LEU A 142 -16.98 -10.13 -0.33
C LEU A 142 -17.76 -10.02 0.98
N ALA A 143 -17.10 -10.34 2.11
CA ALA A 143 -17.67 -10.14 3.45
C ALA A 143 -17.96 -8.66 3.78
N GLY A 144 -17.34 -7.74 3.03
CA GLY A 144 -17.57 -6.30 3.03
C GLY A 144 -16.55 -5.62 2.13
N THR A 145 -16.48 -4.30 2.17
CA THR A 145 -15.70 -3.51 1.20
C THR A 145 -14.62 -2.63 1.82
N GLN A 146 -14.56 -2.51 3.14
CA GLN A 146 -13.71 -1.54 3.82
C GLN A 146 -12.87 -2.19 4.90
N LEU A 147 -11.63 -1.75 5.03
CA LEU A 147 -10.71 -2.13 6.11
C LEU A 147 -10.06 -0.88 6.69
N ALA A 148 -9.88 -0.86 8.01
CA ALA A 148 -9.02 0.11 8.68
C ALA A 148 -8.11 -0.61 9.67
N GLY A 149 -6.86 -0.18 9.77
CA GLY A 149 -5.91 -0.80 10.67
C GLY A 149 -4.88 0.17 11.20
N ALA A 150 -4.25 -0.24 12.30
CA ALA A 150 -3.20 0.50 12.97
C ALA A 150 -1.92 -0.34 12.99
N VAL A 151 -0.78 0.35 13.00
CA VAL A 151 0.53 -0.27 13.15
C VAL A 151 1.40 0.58 14.08
N ILE A 152 2.27 -0.09 14.82
CA ILE A 152 3.43 0.50 15.47
C ILE A 152 4.65 -0.31 15.08
N GLY A 153 5.80 0.33 15.01
CA GLY A 153 7.03 -0.38 14.70
C GLY A 153 8.28 0.43 14.94
N MET A 154 9.41 -0.23 14.71
CA MET A 154 10.74 0.32 14.84
C MET A 154 11.56 -0.18 13.67
N ARG A 155 12.24 0.75 13.00
CA ARG A 155 13.20 0.44 11.94
C ARG A 155 14.52 1.12 12.21
N GLY A 156 15.60 0.49 11.77
CA GLY A 156 16.93 1.04 11.95
C GLY A 156 17.94 0.35 11.06
N GLY A 157 19.14 0.89 11.02
CA GLY A 157 20.25 0.30 10.29
C GLY A 157 21.57 0.52 10.98
N ILE A 158 22.43 -0.48 10.93
CA ILE A 158 23.82 -0.40 11.35
C ILE A 158 24.66 -0.37 10.08
N PRO A 159 25.24 0.79 9.71
CA PRO A 159 26.22 0.83 8.65
C PRO A 159 27.51 0.18 9.17
N ALA A 160 27.90 -0.99 8.64
CA ALA A 160 29.24 -1.53 8.85
C ALA A 160 30.09 -1.32 7.61
N LYS A 161 31.43 -1.20 7.79
CA LYS A 161 32.40 -0.91 6.73
C LYS A 161 32.32 -1.84 5.51
N PHE A 162 31.84 -3.06 5.70
CA PHE A 162 31.78 -4.10 4.67
C PHE A 162 30.38 -4.70 4.49
N VAL A 163 29.46 -4.51 5.44
CA VAL A 163 28.08 -5.03 5.38
C VAL A 163 27.13 -4.06 6.08
N GLY A 164 26.19 -3.47 5.37
CA GLY A 164 25.10 -2.71 5.98
C GLY A 164 23.95 -3.64 6.36
N VAL A 165 23.50 -3.61 7.61
CA VAL A 165 22.32 -4.36 8.06
C VAL A 165 21.20 -3.40 8.41
N SER A 166 20.02 -3.58 7.82
CA SER A 166 18.79 -2.86 8.19
C SER A 166 17.71 -3.81 8.68
N TYR A 167 16.89 -3.35 9.60
CA TYR A 167 15.77 -4.11 10.14
C TYR A 167 14.50 -3.26 10.25
N ASP A 168 13.35 -3.94 10.22
CA ASP A 168 12.02 -3.38 10.52
C ASP A 168 11.24 -4.40 11.35
N LEU A 169 10.79 -3.99 12.52
CA LEU A 169 9.98 -4.76 13.45
C LEU A 169 8.65 -4.04 13.65
N PHE A 170 7.53 -4.75 13.51
CA PHE A 170 6.21 -4.13 13.65
C PHE A 170 5.18 -5.03 14.31
N ALA A 171 4.19 -4.38 14.92
CA ALA A 171 2.96 -4.97 15.41
C ALA A 171 1.78 -4.14 14.91
N GLY A 172 0.74 -4.79 14.41
CA GLY A 172 -0.45 -4.14 13.88
C GLY A 172 -1.73 -4.81 14.35
N ARG A 173 -2.83 -4.06 14.24
CA ARG A 173 -4.17 -4.48 14.67
C ARG A 173 -5.23 -3.96 13.68
N PRO A 174 -6.26 -4.76 13.36
CA PRO A 174 -7.46 -4.25 12.69
C PRO A 174 -8.19 -3.25 13.60
N LEU A 175 -8.48 -2.05 13.10
CA LEU A 175 -9.35 -1.07 13.76
C LEU A 175 -10.79 -1.24 13.32
N TYR A 176 -10.99 -1.54 12.03
CA TYR A 176 -12.29 -1.84 11.45
C TYR A 176 -12.16 -2.98 10.45
N LYS A 177 -13.08 -3.93 10.51
CA LYS A 177 -13.23 -5.01 9.54
C LYS A 177 -14.71 -5.41 9.41
N PRO A 178 -15.16 -5.91 8.25
CA PRO A 178 -16.52 -6.40 8.09
C PRO A 178 -16.83 -7.57 9.02
N ALA A 179 -18.11 -7.77 9.33
CA ALA A 179 -18.56 -8.92 10.09
C ALA A 179 -18.18 -10.22 9.38
N GLY A 180 -17.66 -11.20 10.13
CA GLY A 180 -17.22 -12.47 9.56
C GLY A 180 -15.90 -12.45 8.78
N PHE A 181 -15.24 -11.29 8.63
CA PHE A 181 -13.92 -11.22 7.98
C PHE A 181 -12.85 -11.93 8.84
N PRO A 182 -12.26 -13.05 8.36
CA PRO A 182 -11.28 -13.81 9.12
C PRO A 182 -9.93 -13.08 9.08
N THR A 183 -9.39 -12.75 10.26
CA THR A 183 -8.05 -12.18 10.42
C THR A 183 -7.65 -12.23 11.89
N ALA A 184 -6.35 -12.29 12.16
CA ALA A 184 -5.78 -12.20 13.50
C ALA A 184 -6.15 -10.89 14.21
N ARG A 185 -6.22 -10.93 15.55
CA ARG A 185 -6.44 -9.72 16.36
C ARG A 185 -5.22 -8.81 16.40
N VAL A 186 -4.03 -9.41 16.31
CA VAL A 186 -2.73 -8.76 16.32
C VAL A 186 -1.83 -9.49 15.32
N THR A 187 -1.18 -8.74 14.45
CA THR A 187 -0.21 -9.24 13.48
C THR A 187 1.16 -8.69 13.84
N VAL A 188 2.18 -9.54 13.90
CA VAL A 188 3.57 -9.13 14.13
C VAL A 188 4.43 -9.52 12.94
N GLY A 189 5.47 -8.75 12.65
CA GLY A 189 6.38 -9.08 11.58
C GLY A 189 7.77 -8.48 11.76
N VAL A 190 8.72 -9.12 11.10
CA VAL A 190 10.13 -8.73 11.05
C VAL A 190 10.61 -8.78 9.61
N ALA A 191 11.39 -7.78 9.21
CA ALA A 191 12.17 -7.81 7.98
C ALA A 191 13.61 -7.44 8.31
N VAL A 192 14.56 -8.19 7.76
CA VAL A 192 16.00 -7.92 7.88
C VAL A 192 16.58 -7.93 6.49
N THR A 193 17.44 -6.96 6.18
CA THR A 193 18.12 -6.85 4.89
C THR A 193 19.59 -6.59 5.14
N ALA A 194 20.45 -7.39 4.50
CA ALA A 194 21.89 -7.18 4.48
C ALA A 194 22.32 -6.74 3.08
N ARG A 195 23.18 -5.72 2.99
CA ARG A 195 23.77 -5.22 1.75
C ARG A 195 25.29 -5.32 1.86
N PHE A 196 25.90 -5.98 0.88
CA PHE A 196 27.34 -6.24 0.76
C PHE A 196 27.91 -5.50 -0.44
#